data_AF-A0A953Y2A8-F1
#
_entry.id   AF-A0A953Y2A8-F1
#
_cell.length_a   1.000
_cell.length_b   1.000
_cell.length_c   1.000
_cell.angle_alpha   90.00
_cell.angle_beta   90.00
_cell.angle_gamma   90.00
#
_symmetry.space_group_name_H-M   'P 1'
#
loop_
_entity.id
_entity.type
_entity.pdbx_description
1 polymer ?
#
loop_
_entity_poly.entity_id
_entity_poly.type
_entity_poly.pdbx_seq_one_letter_code
_entity_poly.pdbx_strand_id
1 'polypeptide(L)' 'GASQANVSKHLSTLTAEGILARRKEGLFVFYRVVDDTIYSLCEAVCGSLAERFAQAGSHFA' A
#
# COMPACT_ATOMS: atom_id res chain seq x y z
N GLY A 1 0.40 14.52 -4.25
CA GLY A 1 0.73 13.26 -4.93
C GLY A 1 2.22 12.98 -4.81
N ALA A 2 2.66 11.72 -4.96
CA ALA A 2 4.08 11.36 -4.90
C ALA A 2 4.77 11.50 -6.28
N SER A 3 6.08 11.75 -6.30
CA SER A 3 6.85 11.82 -7.56
C SER A 3 7.01 10.43 -8.19
N GLN A 4 7.21 10.39 -9.51
CA GLN A 4 7.43 9.13 -10.25
C GLN A 4 8.65 8.36 -9.70
N ALA A 5 9.73 9.08 -9.34
CA ALA A 5 10.92 8.49 -8.75
C ALA A 5 10.62 7.85 -7.38
N ASN A 6 9.85 8.53 -6.53
CA ASN A 6 9.45 7.99 -5.23
C ASN A 6 8.59 6.75 -5.38
N VAL A 7 7.57 6.80 -6.25
CA VAL A 7 6.69 5.65 -6.51
C VAL A 7 7.50 4.47 -7.05
N SER A 8 8.42 4.71 -8.00
CA SER A 8 9.28 3.66 -8.57
C SER A 8 10.18 3.01 -7.54
N LYS A 9 10.73 3.80 -6.60
CA LYS A 9 11.54 3.27 -5.50
C LYS A 9 10.73 2.33 -4.62
N HIS A 10 9.55 2.74 -4.18
CA HIS A 10 8.70 1.91 -3.32
C HIS A 10 8.21 0.64 -4.02
N LEU A 11 7.78 0.73 -5.30
CA LEU A 11 7.38 -0.44 -6.08
C LEU A 11 8.55 -1.44 -6.25
N SER A 12 9.78 -0.94 -6.40
CA SER A 12 10.97 -1.80 -6.47
C SER A 12 11.21 -2.53 -5.16
N THR A 13 11.11 -1.85 -4.02
CA THR A 13 11.23 -2.49 -2.69
C THR A 13 10.14 -3.53 -2.48
N LEU A 14 8.88 -3.20 -2.74
CA LEU A 14 7.76 -4.14 -2.55
C LEU A 14 7.85 -5.36 -3.47
N THR A 15 8.46 -5.22 -4.65
CA THR A 15 8.75 -6.37 -5.53
C THR A 15 9.88 -7.22 -4.96
N ALA A 16 10.94 -6.61 -4.42
CA ALA A 16 12.07 -7.33 -3.84
C ALA A 16 11.68 -8.15 -2.60
N GLU A 17 10.74 -7.64 -1.80
CA GLU A 17 10.21 -8.32 -0.61
C GLU A 17 9.09 -9.33 -0.94
N GLY A 18 8.79 -9.57 -2.23
CA GLY A 18 7.80 -10.58 -2.65
C GLY A 18 6.33 -10.18 -2.48
N ILE A 19 6.05 -8.93 -2.13
CA ILE A 19 4.67 -8.42 -1.98
C ILE A 19 4.02 -8.19 -3.35
N LEU A 20 4.82 -7.73 -4.33
CA LEU A 20 4.37 -7.47 -5.69
C LEU A 20 5.07 -8.37 -6.71
N ALA A 21 4.31 -8.84 -7.69
CA ALA A 21 4.86 -9.26 -8.97
C ALA A 21 4.98 -8.07 -9.92
N ARG A 22 5.97 -8.16 -10.81
CA ARG A 22 6.29 -7.15 -11.82
C ARG A 22 6.38 -7.78 -13.20
N ARG A 23 5.75 -7.15 -14.19
CA ARG A 23 5.87 -7.50 -15.61
C ARG A 23 6.20 -6.25 -16.44
N LYS A 24 7.21 -6.34 -17.30
CA LYS A 24 7.54 -5.28 -18.28
C LYS A 24 6.89 -5.60 -19.62
N GLU A 25 6.26 -4.61 -20.23
CA GLU A 25 5.66 -4.71 -21.56
C GLU A 25 5.94 -3.42 -22.33
N GLY A 26 6.90 -3.48 -23.24
CA GLY A 26 7.43 -2.31 -23.92
C GLY A 26 8.02 -1.29 -22.94
N LEU A 27 7.49 -0.06 -22.99
CA LEU A 27 7.86 1.05 -22.10
C LEU A 27 7.13 1.02 -20.76
N PHE A 28 6.13 0.16 -20.61
CA PHE A 28 5.30 0.09 -19.41
C PHE A 28 5.79 -1.01 -18.47
N VAL A 29 5.57 -0.77 -17.18
CA VAL A 29 5.81 -1.75 -16.12
C VAL A 29 4.52 -1.89 -15.34
N PHE A 30 3.99 -3.11 -15.33
CA PHE A 30 2.77 -3.48 -14.64
C PHE A 30 3.11 -4.21 -13.35
N TYR A 31 2.42 -3.85 -12.27
CA TYR A 31 2.58 -4.46 -10.96
C TYR A 31 1.27 -5.09 -10.52
N ARG A 32 1.35 -6.17 -9.76
CA ARG A 32 0.20 -6.81 -9.12
C ARG A 32 0.62 -7.29 -7.73
N VAL A 33 -0.27 -7.15 -6.76
CA VAL A 33 -0.12 -7.79 -5.45
C VAL A 33 -0.13 -9.30 -5.62
N VAL A 34 0.83 -9.98 -5.00
CA VAL A 34 0.92 -11.45 -4.99
C VAL A 34 1.00 -12.04 -3.59
N ASP A 35 1.25 -11.20 -2.59
CA ASP A 35 1.08 -11.59 -1.20
C ASP A 35 -0.36 -11.31 -0.76
N ASP A 36 -1.18 -12.35 -0.68
CA ASP A 36 -2.58 -12.26 -0.29
C ASP A 36 -2.75 -11.80 1.18
N THR A 37 -1.72 -11.95 2.02
CA THR A 37 -1.78 -11.52 3.43
C THR A 37 -1.83 -10.00 3.58
N ILE A 38 -1.40 -9.25 2.55
CA ILE A 38 -1.36 -7.79 2.59
C ILE A 38 -2.75 -7.19 2.74
N TYR A 39 -3.78 -7.85 2.20
CA TYR A 39 -5.15 -7.36 2.27
C TYR A 39 -5.67 -7.39 3.71
N SER A 40 -5.46 -8.51 4.41
CA SER A 40 -5.84 -8.64 5.83
C SER A 40 -5.05 -7.68 6.72
N LEU A 41 -3.76 -7.46 6.42
CA LEU A 41 -2.95 -6.47 7.14
C LEU A 41 -3.50 -5.05 6.94
N CYS A 42 -3.79 -4.68 5.69
CA CYS A 42 -4.36 -3.39 5.38
C CYS A 42 -5.71 -3.19 6.08
N GLU A 43 -6.58 -4.20 6.07
CA GLU A 43 -7.87 -4.14 6.76
C GLU A 43 -7.70 -3.93 8.27
N ALA A 44 -6.83 -4.71 8.92
CA ALA A 44 -6.57 -4.59 10.35
C ALA A 44 -6.00 -3.21 10.73
N VAL A 45 -5.04 -2.70 9.97
CA VAL A 45 -4.42 -1.39 10.22
C VAL A 45 -5.41 -0.26 9.94
N CYS A 46 -6.11 -0.29 8.80
CA CYS A 46 -7.08 0.73 8.43
C CYS A 46 -8.27 0.74 9.40
N GLY A 47 -8.73 -0.42 9.86
CA GLY A 47 -9.76 -0.54 10.89
C GLY A 47 -9.34 0.14 12.19
N SER A 48 -8.15 -0.18 12.71
CA SER A 48 -7.65 0.46 13.95
C SER A 48 -7.47 1.97 13.78
N LEU A 49 -6.98 2.44 12.63
CA LEU A 49 -6.86 3.87 12.36
C LEU A 49 -8.23 4.55 12.31
N ALA A 50 -9.21 3.94 11.65
CA ALA A 50 -10.57 4.47 11.58
C ALA A 50 -11.19 4.61 12.99
N GLU A 51 -11.03 3.60 13.84
CA GLU A 51 -11.49 3.65 15.24
C GLU A 51 -10.82 4.79 16.01
N ARG A 52 -9.49 4.94 15.89
CA ARG A 52 -8.74 6.01 16.55
C ARG A 52 -9.19 7.39 16.07
N PHE A 53 -9.44 7.57 14.77
CA PHE A 53 -9.93 8.83 14.24
C PHE A 53 -11.36 9.13 14.66
N ALA A 54 -12.23 8.12 14.76
CA ALA A 54 -13.58 8.29 15.27
C ALA A 54 -13.57 8.71 16.75
N GLN A 55 -12.73 8.08 17.58
CA GLN A 55 -12.53 8.46 18.97
C GLN A 55 -11.96 9.87 19.11
N ALA A 56 -10.96 10.22 18.31
CA ALA A 56 -10.38 11.58 18.30
C ALA A 56 -11.41 12.64 17.89
N GLY A 57 -12.26 12.36 16.89
CA GLY A 57 -13.36 13.25 16.48
C GLY A 57 -14.43 13.44 17.56
N SER A 58 -14.69 12.41 18.37
CA SER A 58 -15.62 12.48 19.51
C SER A 58 -15.09 13.25 20.72
N HIS A 59 -13.78 13.44 20.83
CA HIS A 59 -13.15 14.21 21.92
C HIS A 59 -13.21 15.74 21.68
N PHE A 60 -13.58 16.17 20.47
CA PHE A 60 -13.72 17.59 20.12
C PHE A 60 -15.19 18.03 19.96
N ALA A 61 -16.17 17.15 20.26
CA ALA A 61 -17.61 17.43 20.26
C ALA A 61 -18.17 17.33 21.68
#